data_AF-A0A2V2VR44-F1
#
_entry.id   AF-A0A2V2VR44-F1
#
_cell.length_a   1.000
_cell.length_b   1.000
_cell.length_c   1.000
_cell.angle_alpha   90.00
_cell.angle_beta   90.00
_cell.angle_gamma   90.00
#
_symmetry.space_group_name_H-M   'P 1'
#
loop_
_entity.id
_entity.type
_entity.pdbx_description
1 polymer ?
#
loop_
_entity_poly.entity_id
_entity_poly.type
_entity_poly.pdbx_seq_one_letter_code
_entity_poly.pdbx_strand_id
1 'polypeptide(L)'
;MNIISVMFSIALGLSVSASTIIGNALGGQRPLFASQYARFILVCDVMIGICTAVAMGYFGGHIARLYTNVPEMASAVESVMPFVILCHIGDSLQYCLQGVFRGAGRQEQAARGVVFTLWLVGLPASALYVFVFNWGVRGVLGGLLTGFLL
;
A
#
# COMPACT_ATOMS: atom_id res chain seq x y z
N MET A 1 4.01 5.02 -15.09
CA MET A 1 4.30 5.88 -13.93
C MET A 1 3.13 6.78 -13.53
N ASN A 2 2.33 7.32 -14.47
CA ASN A 2 1.24 8.28 -14.14
C ASN A 2 0.10 7.72 -13.29
N ILE A 3 -0.34 6.46 -13.50
CA ILE A 3 -1.49 5.89 -12.78
C ILE A 3 -1.17 5.62 -11.31
N ILE A 4 0.03 5.09 -11.04
CA ILE A 4 0.50 4.84 -9.68
C ILE A 4 0.57 6.17 -8.91
N SER A 5 0.99 7.26 -9.55
CA SER A 5 1.02 8.59 -8.92
C SER A 5 -0.37 9.12 -8.53
N VAL A 6 -1.39 8.91 -9.36
CA VAL A 6 -2.77 9.32 -9.04
C VAL A 6 -3.30 8.52 -7.85
N MET A 7 -3.10 7.20 -7.86
CA MET A 7 -3.52 6.33 -6.76
C MET A 7 -2.79 6.68 -5.46
N PHE A 8 -1.49 6.93 -5.55
CA PHE A 8 -0.65 7.39 -4.44
C PHE A 8 -1.12 8.72 -3.85
N SER A 9 -1.57 9.67 -4.70
CA SER A 9 -2.07 10.96 -4.23
C SER A 9 -3.30 10.83 -3.34
N ILE A 10 -4.17 9.85 -3.63
CA ILE A 10 -5.36 9.57 -2.81
C ILE A 10 -4.94 9.03 -1.43
N ALA A 11 -4.04 8.05 -1.41
CA ALA A 11 -3.52 7.49 -0.16
C ALA A 11 -2.78 8.53 0.68
N LEU A 12 -1.99 9.41 0.06
CA LEU A 12 -1.35 10.54 0.73
C LEU A 12 -2.38 11.50 1.34
N GLY A 13 -3.43 11.84 0.61
CA GLY A 13 -4.50 12.72 1.10
C GLY A 13 -5.19 12.16 2.35
N LEU A 14 -5.45 10.85 2.37
CA LEU A 14 -5.98 10.15 3.54
C LEU A 14 -4.98 10.17 4.71
N SER A 15 -3.71 9.89 4.45
CA SER A 15 -2.66 9.89 5.48
C SER A 15 -2.49 11.26 6.15
N VAL A 16 -2.51 12.36 5.38
CA VAL A 16 -2.43 13.73 5.89
C VAL A 16 -3.68 14.10 6.70
N SER A 17 -4.86 13.69 6.20
CA SER A 17 -6.13 13.90 6.90
C SER A 17 -6.17 13.15 8.24
N ALA A 18 -5.71 11.90 8.25
CA ALA A 18 -5.58 11.09 9.47
C ALA A 18 -4.71 11.78 10.50
N SER A 19 -3.51 12.23 10.09
CA SER A 19 -2.57 12.92 10.97
C SER A 19 -3.19 14.17 11.61
N THR A 20 -3.92 14.97 10.83
CA THR A 20 -4.55 16.21 11.31
C THR A 20 -5.70 15.92 12.28
N ILE A 21 -6.63 15.02 11.92
CA ILE A 21 -7.82 14.73 12.74
C ILE A 21 -7.43 14.08 14.07
N ILE A 22 -6.51 13.13 14.04
CA ILE A 22 -6.05 12.43 15.25
C ILE A 22 -5.22 13.36 16.13
N GLY A 23 -4.33 14.16 15.53
CA GLY A 23 -3.56 15.18 16.27
C GLY A 23 -4.46 16.19 16.96
N ASN A 24 -5.50 16.67 16.26
CA ASN A 24 -6.47 17.60 16.84
C ASN A 24 -7.29 16.97 17.98
N ALA A 25 -7.76 15.73 17.82
CA ALA A 25 -8.52 15.03 18.86
C ALA A 25 -7.67 14.75 20.12
N LEU A 26 -6.42 14.33 19.95
CA LEU A 26 -5.50 14.11 21.07
C LEU A 26 -5.09 15.42 21.75
N GLY A 27 -4.79 16.47 20.97
CA GLY A 27 -4.50 17.80 21.50
C GLY A 27 -5.69 18.41 22.27
N GLY A 28 -6.92 18.11 21.84
CA GLY A 28 -8.15 18.51 22.52
C GLY A 28 -8.55 17.63 23.71
N GLN A 29 -7.67 16.76 24.23
CA GLN A 29 -7.93 15.85 25.36
C GLN A 29 -9.10 14.88 25.11
N ARG A 30 -9.29 14.44 23.85
CA ARG A 30 -10.38 13.55 23.41
C ARG A 30 -9.85 12.22 22.86
N PRO A 31 -9.20 11.37 23.68
CA PRO A 31 -8.55 10.14 23.21
C PRO A 31 -9.55 9.09 22.68
N LEU A 32 -10.77 9.04 23.24
CA LEU A 32 -11.83 8.15 22.75
C LEU A 32 -12.21 8.47 21.30
N PHE A 33 -12.38 9.76 20.99
CA PHE A 33 -12.69 10.20 19.63
C PHE A 33 -11.51 9.97 18.69
N ALA A 34 -10.27 10.16 19.13
CA ALA A 34 -9.08 9.87 18.33
C ALA A 34 -9.04 8.39 17.86
N SER A 35 -9.37 7.45 18.76
CA SER A 35 -9.46 6.02 18.42
C SER A 35 -10.59 5.73 17.43
N GLN A 36 -11.77 6.34 17.61
CA GLN A 36 -12.90 6.19 16.68
C GLN A 36 -12.57 6.74 15.30
N TYR A 37 -11.94 7.92 15.21
CA TYR A 37 -11.50 8.51 13.94
C TYR A 37 -10.45 7.65 13.26
N ALA A 38 -9.46 7.13 13.99
CA ALA A 38 -8.47 6.21 13.42
C ALA A 38 -9.13 4.97 12.81
N ARG A 39 -10.08 4.34 13.53
CA ARG A 39 -10.81 3.18 13.01
C ARG A 39 -11.63 3.53 11.77
N PHE A 40 -12.34 4.66 11.79
CA PHE A 40 -13.15 5.11 10.66
C PHE A 40 -12.27 5.36 9.42
N ILE A 41 -11.14 6.03 9.58
CA ILE A 41 -10.22 6.33 8.48
C ILE A 41 -9.61 5.04 7.90
N LEU A 42 -9.27 4.06 8.74
CA LEU A 42 -8.78 2.76 8.26
C LEU A 42 -9.85 2.01 7.46
N VAL A 43 -11.12 2.06 7.87
CA VAL A 43 -12.22 1.47 7.10
C VAL A 43 -12.38 2.19 5.76
N CYS A 44 -12.31 3.53 5.74
CA CYS A 44 -12.35 4.30 4.51
C CYS A 44 -11.18 3.98 3.57
N ASP A 45 -9.96 3.82 4.11
CA ASP A 45 -8.78 3.43 3.34
C ASP A 45 -8.97 2.07 2.67
N VAL A 46 -9.44 1.06 3.41
CA VAL A 46 -9.73 -0.27 2.86
C VAL A 46 -10.80 -0.20 1.76
N MET A 47 -11.87 0.58 1.97
CA MET A 47 -12.92 0.75 0.95
C MET A 47 -12.38 1.41 -0.32
N ILE A 48 -11.55 2.45 -0.17
CA ILE A 48 -10.93 3.13 -1.30
C ILE A 48 -9.93 2.20 -2.00
N GLY A 49 -9.13 1.46 -1.25
CA GLY A 49 -8.19 0.45 -1.76
C GLY A 49 -8.89 -0.67 -2.54
N ILE A 50 -10.07 -1.12 -2.09
CA ILE A 50 -10.89 -2.09 -2.84
C ILE A 50 -11.42 -1.45 -4.14
N CYS A 51 -11.92 -0.22 -4.09
CA CYS A 51 -12.40 0.48 -5.28
C CYS A 51 -11.28 0.69 -6.32
N THR A 52 -10.09 1.09 -5.88
CA THR A 52 -8.93 1.27 -6.77
C THR A 52 -8.40 -0.07 -7.27
N ALA A 53 -8.39 -1.12 -6.44
CA ALA A 53 -8.06 -2.48 -6.85
C ALA A 53 -8.99 -3.02 -7.94
N VAL A 54 -10.30 -2.82 -7.79
CA VAL A 54 -11.29 -3.20 -8.80
C VAL A 54 -11.07 -2.42 -10.08
N ALA A 55 -10.89 -1.09 -10.00
CA ALA A 55 -10.57 -0.28 -11.17
C ALA A 55 -9.28 -0.74 -11.86
N MET A 56 -8.23 -1.05 -11.10
CA MET A 56 -6.96 -1.56 -11.63
C MET A 56 -7.13 -2.93 -12.29
N GLY A 57 -7.97 -3.81 -11.74
CA GLY A 57 -8.29 -5.11 -12.34
C GLY A 57 -9.00 -4.98 -13.68
N TYR A 58 -10.00 -4.10 -13.78
CA TYR A 58 -10.76 -3.88 -15.02
C TYR A 58 -9.98 -3.11 -16.08
N PHE A 59 -9.32 -2.01 -15.68
CA PHE A 59 -8.62 -1.12 -16.62
C PHE A 59 -7.16 -1.52 -16.85
N GLY A 60 -6.55 -2.34 -15.98
CA GLY A 60 -5.13 -2.66 -16.01
C GLY A 60 -4.67 -3.30 -17.32
N GLY A 61 -5.45 -4.22 -17.90
CA GLY A 61 -5.16 -4.81 -19.21
C GLY A 61 -5.25 -3.81 -20.36
N HIS A 62 -6.23 -2.89 -20.32
CA HIS A 62 -6.39 -1.84 -21.32
C HIS A 62 -5.26 -0.81 -21.25
N ILE A 63 -4.88 -0.43 -20.03
CA ILE A 63 -3.77 0.47 -19.73
C ILE A 63 -2.43 -0.15 -20.17
N ALA A 64 -2.19 -1.44 -19.91
CA ALA A 64 -0.96 -2.11 -20.30
C ALA A 64 -0.74 -2.05 -21.82
N ARG A 65 -1.80 -2.23 -22.61
CA ARG A 65 -1.78 -2.11 -24.07
C ARG A 65 -1.57 -0.68 -24.58
N LEU A 66 -1.90 0.32 -23.78
CA LEU A 66 -1.60 1.73 -24.07
C LEU A 66 -0.11 2.07 -23.87
N TYR A 67 0.57 1.38 -22.94
CA TYR A 67 1.98 1.61 -22.64
C TYR A 67 2.95 0.74 -23.45
N THR A 68 2.49 -0.39 -24.01
CA THR A 68 3.34 -1.23 -24.86
C THR A 68 2.54 -1.86 -26.01
N ASN A 69 3.11 -1.82 -27.21
CA ASN A 69 2.57 -2.51 -28.40
C ASN A 69 3.13 -3.95 -28.54
N VAL A 70 3.99 -4.39 -27.61
CA VAL A 70 4.61 -5.72 -27.65
C VAL A 70 3.73 -6.73 -26.90
N PRO A 71 3.14 -7.73 -27.58
CA PRO A 71 2.17 -8.65 -26.97
C PRO A 71 2.75 -9.49 -25.83
N GLU A 72 4.03 -9.87 -25.90
CA GLU A 72 4.70 -10.60 -24.81
C GLU A 72 4.78 -9.79 -23.51
N MET A 73 5.00 -8.49 -23.61
CA MET A 73 5.09 -7.61 -22.44
C MET A 73 3.69 -7.39 -21.82
N ALA A 74 2.65 -7.32 -22.64
CA ALA A 74 1.26 -7.25 -22.16
C ALA A 74 0.87 -8.52 -21.37
N SER A 75 1.19 -9.71 -21.89
CA SER A 75 0.93 -10.97 -21.20
C SER A 75 1.71 -11.11 -19.90
N ALA A 76 2.98 -10.69 -19.88
CA ALA A 76 3.80 -10.66 -18.67
C ALA A 76 3.17 -9.76 -17.58
N VAL A 77 2.68 -8.57 -17.96
CA VAL A 77 2.03 -7.60 -17.06
C VAL A 77 0.69 -8.13 -16.52
N GLU A 78 -0.14 -8.74 -17.37
CA GLU A 78 -1.39 -9.38 -16.93
C GLU A 78 -1.12 -10.46 -15.87
N SER A 79 -0.03 -11.20 -16.03
CA SER A 79 0.33 -12.29 -15.14
C SER A 79 0.82 -11.86 -13.75
N VAL A 80 1.29 -10.62 -13.60
CA VAL A 80 1.72 -10.03 -12.31
C VAL A 80 0.66 -9.12 -11.71
N MET A 81 -0.37 -8.75 -12.46
CA MET A 81 -1.42 -7.82 -12.06
C MET A 81 -2.08 -8.17 -10.71
N PRO A 82 -2.40 -9.45 -10.39
CA PRO A 82 -2.97 -9.78 -9.08
C PRO A 82 -2.04 -9.42 -7.92
N PHE A 83 -0.73 -9.66 -8.06
CA PHE A 83 0.25 -9.28 -7.05
C PHE A 83 0.36 -7.77 -6.90
N VAL A 84 0.33 -7.03 -8.02
CA VAL A 84 0.36 -5.56 -8.00
C VAL A 84 -0.85 -4.99 -7.25
N ILE A 85 -2.04 -5.54 -7.50
CA ILE A 85 -3.28 -5.13 -6.82
C ILE A 85 -3.18 -5.36 -5.32
N LEU A 86 -2.70 -6.54 -4.89
CA LEU A 86 -2.55 -6.85 -3.48
C LEU A 86 -1.49 -5.96 -2.80
N CYS A 87 -0.34 -5.73 -3.47
CA CYS A 87 0.68 -4.81 -2.97
C CYS A 87 0.15 -3.38 -2.85
N HIS A 88 -0.72 -2.94 -3.77
CA HIS A 88 -1.32 -1.60 -3.70
C HIS A 88 -2.18 -1.42 -2.45
N ILE A 89 -2.99 -2.42 -2.09
CA ILE A 89 -3.81 -2.39 -0.87
C ILE A 89 -2.91 -2.39 0.38
N GLY A 90 -1.86 -3.22 0.39
CA GLY A 90 -0.91 -3.25 1.51
C GLY A 90 -0.19 -1.90 1.71
N ASP A 91 0.24 -1.29 0.61
CA ASP A 91 0.91 0.01 0.60
C ASP A 91 -0.02 1.14 1.08
N SER A 92 -1.28 1.17 0.63
CA SER A 92 -2.25 2.18 1.09
C SER A 92 -2.47 2.10 2.60
N LEU A 93 -2.67 0.89 3.11
CA LEU A 93 -2.90 0.64 4.53
C LEU A 93 -1.68 1.06 5.36
N GLN A 94 -0.47 0.73 4.88
CA GLN A 94 0.78 1.12 5.54
C GLN A 94 0.91 2.66 5.59
N TYR A 95 0.61 3.36 4.50
CA TYR A 95 0.62 4.83 4.45
C TYR A 95 -0.41 5.47 5.37
N CYS A 96 -1.60 4.88 5.45
CA CYS A 96 -2.68 5.34 6.30
C CYS A 96 -2.31 5.18 7.79
N LEU A 97 -1.79 4.01 8.17
CA LEU A 97 -1.26 3.75 9.51
C LEU A 97 -0.15 4.72 9.89
N GLN A 98 0.79 4.99 8.99
CA GLN A 98 1.82 6.01 9.23
C GLN A 98 1.22 7.39 9.52
N GLY A 99 0.16 7.79 8.82
CA GLY A 99 -0.59 9.02 9.10
C GLY A 99 -1.23 9.03 10.49
N VAL A 100 -1.85 7.92 10.89
CA VAL A 100 -2.44 7.72 12.22
C VAL A 100 -1.38 7.87 13.33
N PHE A 101 -0.25 7.16 13.20
CA PHE A 101 0.84 7.24 14.18
C PHE A 101 1.49 8.62 14.22
N ARG A 102 1.60 9.30 13.07
CA ARG A 102 2.13 10.67 12.99
C ARG A 102 1.21 11.65 13.72
N GLY A 103 -0.11 11.55 13.52
CA GLY A 103 -1.09 12.32 14.27
C GLY A 103 -1.06 12.05 15.77
N ALA A 104 -0.71 10.83 16.18
CA ALA A 104 -0.53 10.47 17.58
C ALA A 104 0.83 10.87 18.19
N GLY A 105 1.74 11.49 17.42
CA GLY A 105 3.09 11.82 17.88
C GLY A 105 4.01 10.59 18.06
N ARG A 106 3.60 9.41 17.57
CA ARG A 106 4.30 8.12 17.71
C ARG A 106 4.88 7.63 16.39
N GLN A 107 5.26 8.56 15.51
CA GLN A 107 5.82 8.28 14.18
C GLN A 107 7.07 7.37 14.21
N GLU A 108 7.82 7.40 15.30
CA GLU A 108 8.99 6.56 15.50
C GLU A 108 8.64 5.06 15.54
N GLN A 109 7.48 4.72 16.10
CA GLN A 109 6.97 3.35 16.11
C GLN A 109 6.55 2.89 14.72
N ALA A 110 5.88 3.77 13.96
CA ALA A 110 5.53 3.50 12.57
C ALA A 110 6.77 3.31 11.70
N ALA A 111 7.79 4.15 11.88
CA ALA A 111 9.05 4.03 11.15
C ALA A 111 9.76 2.70 11.43
N ARG A 112 9.83 2.27 12.71
CA ARG A 112 10.38 0.96 13.08
C ARG A 112 9.61 -0.19 12.42
N GLY A 113 8.28 -0.10 12.38
CA GLY A 113 7.42 -1.09 11.71
C GLY A 113 7.69 -1.17 10.21
N VAL A 114 7.79 -0.04 9.52
CA VAL A 114 8.11 0.01 8.08
C VAL A 114 9.50 -0.56 7.80
N VAL A 115 10.50 -0.23 8.62
CA VAL A 115 11.85 -0.78 8.48
C VAL A 115 11.83 -2.30 8.65
N PHE A 116 11.15 -2.80 9.67
CA PHE A 116 11.03 -4.23 9.91
C PHE A 116 10.34 -4.95 8.73
N THR A 117 9.17 -4.48 8.33
CA THR A 117 8.34 -5.11 7.30
C THR A 117 8.97 -5.06 5.91
N LEU A 118 9.50 -3.91 5.48
CA LEU A 118 10.03 -3.78 4.12
C LEU A 118 11.48 -4.24 4.00
N TRP A 119 12.32 -3.95 5.00
CA TRP A 119 13.76 -4.19 4.89
C TRP A 119 14.19 -5.51 5.50
N LEU A 120 13.64 -5.89 6.66
CA LEU A 120 14.05 -7.12 7.35
C LEU A 120 13.24 -8.35 6.91
N VAL A 121 12.00 -8.15 6.46
CA VAL A 121 11.14 -9.24 5.99
C VAL A 121 10.99 -9.22 4.47
N GLY A 122 10.47 -8.12 3.92
CA GLY A 122 10.10 -8.03 2.51
C GLY A 122 11.28 -8.21 1.56
N LEU A 123 12.41 -7.57 1.83
CA LEU A 123 13.60 -7.65 0.99
C LEU A 123 14.26 -9.04 1.01
N PRO A 124 14.51 -9.70 2.17
CA PRO A 124 14.99 -11.07 2.21
C PRO A 124 14.00 -12.07 1.59
N ALA A 125 12.70 -11.93 1.84
CA ALA A 125 11.69 -12.79 1.22
C ALA A 125 11.67 -12.64 -0.31
N SER A 126 11.79 -11.41 -0.82
CA SER A 126 11.91 -11.14 -2.25
C SER A 126 13.15 -11.81 -2.84
N ALA A 127 14.30 -11.69 -2.18
CA ALA A 127 15.52 -12.35 -2.60
C ALA A 127 15.36 -13.88 -2.62
N LEU A 128 14.73 -14.46 -1.59
CA LEU A 128 14.46 -15.89 -1.54
C LEU A 128 13.57 -16.35 -2.71
N TYR A 129 12.46 -15.66 -2.96
CA TYR A 129 11.54 -16.01 -4.05
C TYR A 129 12.14 -15.84 -5.44
N VAL A 130 13.02 -14.86 -5.61
CA VAL A 130 13.72 -14.64 -6.89
C VAL A 130 14.83 -15.67 -7.10
N PHE A 131 15.75 -15.82 -6.14
CA PHE A 131 16.97 -16.61 -6.33
C PHE A 131 16.80 -18.11 -6.09
N VAL A 132 15.92 -18.51 -5.17
CA VAL A 132 15.69 -19.93 -4.86
C VAL A 132 14.56 -20.48 -5.71
N PHE A 133 13.43 -19.79 -5.75
CA PHE A 133 12.23 -20.26 -6.45
C PHE A 133 12.17 -19.86 -7.93
N ASN A 134 13.06 -18.97 -8.40
CA ASN A 134 13.13 -18.50 -9.79
C ASN A 134 11.80 -17.89 -10.29
N TRP A 135 11.05 -17.21 -9.41
CA TRP A 135 9.76 -16.59 -9.76
C TRP A 135 9.87 -15.23 -10.44
N GLY A 136 11.09 -14.72 -10.65
CA GLY A 136 11.35 -13.44 -11.33
C GLY A 136 10.57 -12.29 -10.68
N VAL A 137 9.85 -11.50 -11.50
CA VAL A 137 9.07 -10.34 -11.03
C VAL A 137 7.98 -10.72 -10.02
N ARG A 138 7.35 -11.90 -10.17
CA ARG A 138 6.36 -12.39 -9.18
C ARG A 138 7.00 -12.63 -7.82
N GLY A 139 8.25 -13.08 -7.80
CA GLY A 139 9.02 -13.29 -6.57
C GLY A 139 9.26 -11.98 -5.82
N VAL A 140 9.59 -10.90 -6.54
CA VAL A 140 9.76 -9.57 -5.94
C VAL A 140 8.45 -9.08 -5.33
N LEU A 141 7.36 -9.13 -6.09
CA LEU A 141 6.06 -8.65 -5.60
C LEU A 141 5.50 -9.53 -4.47
N GLY A 142 5.69 -10.85 -4.55
CA GLY A 142 5.33 -11.78 -3.49
C GLY A 142 6.11 -11.52 -2.19
N GLY A 143 7.40 -11.21 -2.29
CA GLY A 143 8.22 -10.86 -1.13
C GLY A 143 7.78 -9.54 -0.49
N LEU A 144 7.49 -8.52 -1.30
CA LEU A 144 6.90 -7.27 -0.79
C LEU A 144 5.56 -7.52 -0.08
N LEU A 145 4.70 -8.37 -0.66
CA LEU A 145 3.42 -8.75 -0.06
C LEU A 145 3.60 -9.41 1.31
N THR A 146 4.57 -10.31 1.45
CA THR A 146 4.87 -10.92 2.75
C THR A 146 5.33 -9.90 3.78
N GLY A 147 6.03 -8.85 3.36
CA GLY A 147 6.38 -7.73 4.22
C GLY A 147 5.15 -6.98 4.72
N PHE A 148 4.18 -6.69 3.83
CA PHE A 148 2.96 -5.97 4.20
C PHE A 148 1.99 -6.74 5.09
N LEU A 149 2.04 -8.08 5.10
CA LEU A 149 1.17 -8.93 5.90
C LEU A 149 1.64 -9.09 7.37
N LEU A 150 2.89 -8.71 7.67
CA LEU A 150 3.55 -8.80 8.98
C LEU A 150 3.53 -7.45 9.71
#